data_AF-A0A1E7GY59-F1
#
_entry.id   AF-A0A1E7GY59-F1
#
_cell.length_a   1.000
_cell.length_b   1.000
_cell.length_c   1.000
_cell.angle_alpha   90.00
_cell.angle_beta   90.00
_cell.angle_gamma   90.00
#
_symmetry.space_group_name_H-M   'P 1'
#
loop_
_entity.id
_entity.type
_entity.pdbx_description
1 polymer ?
#
loop_
_entity_poly.entity_id
_entity_poly.type
_entity_poly.pdbx_seq_one_letter_code
_entity_poly.pdbx_strand_id
1 'polypeptide(L)'
;MRSAKQFPLCRLWLLLLCALLAAQTALAAAPDQSDTGPESPQSTVRACVIGGMTMTGLWDQIVQRFEAKTEYQVILVATGPRPTISVPFRSGEADFLVMHADDITTDLVADGHGINMRPCARNDLIIYGPASDPAGIRGLKDGAEALKRIAASQSTFLDVNSNGPREIGHTLGKRADIRPSGAWFIQDEAPYAGDIPLFAADKGAYFIFGRMPAVFQKHPFGNTQILVDQDPTMRRPYILMEANPARHPQVNHAGAKALADFIMSPEIQNFMAHFGKDQTGGFPFFYPVWPIGPAMHP
;
A
#
# COMPACT_ATOMS: atom_id res chain seq x y z
N MET A 1 -3.69 -11.41 -72.33
CA MET A 1 -3.67 -11.48 -73.81
C MET A 1 -2.97 -10.24 -74.36
N ARG A 2 -1.80 -10.42 -75.00
CA ARG A 2 -1.09 -9.56 -75.99
C ARG A 2 -0.80 -8.09 -75.56
N SER A 3 0.38 -7.50 -75.73
CA SER A 3 1.54 -7.81 -76.58
C SER A 3 2.77 -7.06 -76.06
N ALA A 4 3.91 -7.74 -76.04
CA ALA A 4 5.23 -7.11 -76.02
C ALA A 4 5.50 -6.36 -77.34
N LYS A 5 6.34 -5.31 -77.30
CA LYS A 5 7.27 -4.98 -78.39
C LYS A 5 8.56 -4.40 -77.81
N GLN A 6 9.65 -4.84 -78.42
CA GLN A 6 11.05 -4.71 -78.05
C GLN A 6 11.79 -3.91 -79.15
N PHE A 7 12.76 -3.07 -78.73
CA PHE A 7 14.02 -2.65 -79.41
C PHE A 7 13.96 -1.87 -80.76
N PRO A 8 15.06 -1.22 -81.27
CA PRO A 8 16.45 -1.11 -80.78
C PRO A 8 17.17 0.28 -80.86
N LEU A 9 18.33 0.31 -80.17
CA LEU A 9 19.64 0.98 -80.38
C LEU A 9 19.91 1.94 -81.56
N CYS A 10 20.62 3.06 -81.27
CA CYS A 10 21.80 3.56 -82.00
C CYS A 10 22.49 4.71 -81.19
N ARG A 11 23.70 4.52 -80.63
CA ARG A 11 25.00 5.07 -81.12
C ARG A 11 24.95 6.58 -81.41
N LEU A 12 25.75 7.48 -80.83
CA LEU A 12 27.23 7.63 -80.93
C LEU A 12 27.53 9.05 -80.31
N TRP A 13 28.51 9.28 -79.42
CA TRP A 13 29.75 10.13 -79.56
C TRP A 13 30.05 10.72 -78.15
N LEU A 14 31.12 10.37 -77.42
CA LEU A 14 32.55 10.78 -77.49
C LEU A 14 32.92 11.98 -76.57
N LEU A 15 34.01 11.79 -75.79
CA LEU A 15 34.88 12.77 -75.10
C LEU A 15 34.39 13.22 -73.70
N LEU A 16 35.13 13.11 -72.58
CA LEU A 16 36.56 13.34 -72.35
C LEU A 16 37.13 12.46 -71.21
N LEU A 17 38.40 12.08 -71.38
CA LEU A 17 39.25 11.28 -70.51
C LEU A 17 40.27 12.19 -69.77
N CYS A 18 40.59 11.83 -68.53
CA CYS A 18 41.88 12.02 -67.81
C CYS A 18 42.36 13.40 -67.32
N ALA A 19 42.40 13.57 -66.00
CA ALA A 19 43.62 13.81 -65.18
C ALA A 19 43.24 13.73 -63.68
N LEU A 20 43.57 12.65 -62.97
CA LEU A 20 44.74 12.51 -62.06
C LEU A 20 44.79 13.52 -60.90
N LEU A 21 44.50 13.09 -59.68
CA LEU A 21 45.50 13.02 -58.58
C LEU A 21 44.96 12.24 -57.38
N ALA A 22 45.85 11.49 -56.74
CA ALA A 22 45.60 10.57 -55.64
C ALA A 22 45.32 11.28 -54.30
N ALA A 23 44.42 10.71 -53.48
CA ALA A 23 44.53 10.73 -52.02
C ALA A 23 43.52 9.76 -51.36
N GLN A 24 44.08 8.68 -50.79
CA GLN A 24 43.74 8.09 -49.49
C GLN A 24 42.31 7.60 -49.19
N THR A 25 42.27 6.31 -48.89
CA THR A 25 41.24 5.60 -48.13
C THR A 25 41.00 6.20 -46.75
N ALA A 26 39.77 6.59 -46.46
CA ALA A 26 39.23 6.61 -45.10
C ALA A 26 37.76 6.15 -45.15
N LEU A 27 37.54 4.90 -44.76
CA LEU A 27 36.21 4.36 -44.48
C LEU A 27 35.70 5.08 -43.22
N ALA A 28 34.92 6.14 -43.40
CA ALA A 28 34.24 6.79 -42.30
C ALA A 28 33.11 5.86 -41.82
N ALA A 29 33.32 5.25 -40.66
CA ALA A 29 32.24 4.65 -39.88
C ALA A 29 31.20 5.75 -39.60
N ALA A 30 29.98 5.55 -40.06
CA ALA A 30 28.86 6.38 -39.68
C ALA A 30 28.66 6.25 -38.16
N PRO A 31 28.45 7.35 -37.42
CA PRO A 31 28.09 7.24 -36.03
C PRO A 31 26.70 6.63 -35.94
N ASP A 32 26.63 5.48 -35.27
CA ASP A 32 25.40 4.87 -34.78
C ASP A 32 24.74 5.87 -33.82
N GLN A 33 23.75 6.61 -34.33
CA GLN A 33 22.89 7.42 -33.48
C GLN A 33 21.85 6.48 -32.86
N SER A 34 22.26 5.83 -31.78
CA SER A 34 21.33 5.39 -30.76
C SER A 34 20.62 6.63 -30.22
N ASP A 35 19.42 6.87 -30.72
CA ASP A 35 18.48 7.88 -30.23
C ASP A 35 18.05 7.49 -28.81
N THR A 36 18.87 7.84 -27.83
CA THR A 36 18.47 7.86 -26.43
C THR A 36 17.58 9.07 -26.26
N GLY A 37 16.27 8.88 -26.43
CA GLY A 37 15.28 9.81 -25.90
C GLY A 37 15.57 10.11 -24.42
N PRO A 38 15.08 11.23 -23.86
CA PRO A 38 15.43 11.65 -22.51
C PRO A 38 15.12 10.52 -21.53
N GLU A 39 16.18 9.90 -21.01
CA GLU A 39 16.11 8.97 -19.91
C GLU A 39 15.38 9.72 -18.78
N SER A 40 14.17 9.25 -18.43
CA SER A 40 13.43 9.83 -17.31
C SER A 40 14.38 9.80 -16.11
N PRO A 41 14.53 10.91 -15.36
CA PRO A 41 15.59 10.97 -14.37
C PRO A 41 15.33 9.85 -13.35
N GLN A 42 16.29 8.93 -13.25
CA GLN A 42 16.27 7.78 -12.32
C GLN A 42 16.16 8.21 -10.83
N SER A 43 15.96 9.50 -10.55
CA SER A 43 15.64 10.05 -9.24
C SER A 43 14.16 9.92 -8.85
N THR A 44 13.21 9.72 -9.76
CA THR A 44 11.80 9.62 -9.34
C THR A 44 11.42 8.21 -8.87
N VAL A 45 10.81 8.09 -7.69
CA VAL A 45 10.24 6.88 -7.11
C VAL A 45 8.72 7.00 -7.09
N ARG A 46 8.05 6.13 -7.83
CA ARG A 46 6.59 6.08 -7.96
C ARG A 46 6.01 5.19 -6.87
N ALA A 47 5.27 5.76 -5.93
CA ALA A 47 4.77 5.05 -4.76
C ALA A 47 3.26 4.84 -4.77
N CYS A 48 2.84 3.63 -4.40
CA CYS A 48 1.47 3.29 -4.04
C CYS A 48 1.36 3.11 -2.53
N VAL A 49 0.43 3.83 -1.88
CA VAL A 49 0.43 3.97 -0.42
C VAL A 49 -0.97 3.76 0.12
N ILE A 50 -1.13 2.90 1.12
CA ILE A 50 -2.40 2.71 1.80
C ILE A 50 -2.88 4.01 2.45
N GLY A 51 -4.18 4.29 2.30
CA GLY A 51 -4.76 5.58 2.70
C GLY A 51 -4.59 5.97 4.17
N GLY A 52 -4.36 5.02 5.09
CA GLY A 52 -4.06 5.33 6.49
C GLY A 52 -2.76 6.14 6.66
N MET A 53 -1.72 5.83 5.90
CA MET A 53 -0.44 6.55 5.99
C MET A 53 -0.52 7.95 5.37
N THR A 54 -1.31 8.13 4.31
CA THR A 54 -1.49 9.46 3.69
C THR A 54 -2.47 10.33 4.49
N MET A 55 -3.60 9.79 4.93
CA MET A 55 -4.62 10.54 5.69
C MET A 55 -4.08 11.12 7.00
N THR A 56 -3.18 10.39 7.65
CA THR A 56 -2.57 10.83 8.91
C THR A 56 -1.47 11.85 8.71
N GLY A 57 -0.97 12.03 7.48
CA GLY A 57 0.22 12.83 7.19
C GLY A 57 1.54 12.12 7.50
N LEU A 58 1.53 10.83 7.88
CA LEU A 58 2.75 10.07 8.11
C LEU A 58 3.59 9.98 6.83
N TRP A 59 2.93 9.67 5.71
CA TRP A 59 3.61 9.48 4.42
C TRP A 59 4.40 10.72 4.00
N ASP A 60 3.76 11.89 4.00
CA ASP A 60 4.39 13.15 3.61
C ASP A 60 5.62 13.46 4.47
N GLN A 61 5.53 13.16 5.77
CA GLN A 61 6.64 13.34 6.71
C GLN A 61 7.80 12.36 6.47
N ILE A 62 7.51 11.12 6.08
CA ILE A 62 8.56 10.16 5.68
C ILE A 62 9.22 10.63 4.39
N VAL A 63 8.43 11.02 3.38
CA VAL A 63 8.92 11.51 2.08
C VAL A 63 9.82 12.73 2.27
N GLN A 64 9.38 13.74 3.04
CA GLN A 64 10.18 14.93 3.31
C GLN A 64 11.57 14.59 3.90
N ARG A 65 11.64 13.61 4.80
CA ARG A 65 12.92 13.18 5.40
C ARG A 65 13.78 12.37 4.43
N PHE A 66 13.15 11.57 3.57
CA PHE A 66 13.83 10.76 2.57
C PHE A 66 14.45 11.63 1.47
N GLU A 67 13.68 12.56 0.91
CA GLU A 67 14.12 13.47 -0.14
C GLU A 67 15.19 14.46 0.37
N ALA A 68 15.16 14.80 1.65
CA ALA A 68 16.22 15.62 2.27
C ALA A 68 17.57 14.90 2.41
N LYS A 69 17.61 13.56 2.28
CA LYS A 69 18.78 12.71 2.51
C LYS A 69 19.29 11.98 1.28
N THR A 70 18.55 12.05 0.18
CA THR A 70 18.82 11.28 -1.02
C THR A 70 18.60 12.13 -2.26
N GLU A 71 19.11 11.70 -3.42
CA GLU A 71 18.79 12.33 -4.70
C GLU A 71 17.38 12.01 -5.22
N TYR A 72 16.64 11.12 -4.55
CA TYR A 72 15.34 10.69 -5.03
C TYR A 72 14.22 11.70 -4.75
N GLN A 73 13.20 11.68 -5.59
CA GLN A 73 11.94 12.39 -5.45
C GLN A 73 10.81 11.36 -5.47
N VAL A 74 9.87 11.44 -4.54
CA VAL A 74 8.79 10.47 -4.39
C VAL A 74 7.50 11.06 -4.91
N ILE A 75 6.89 10.41 -5.90
CA ILE A 75 5.56 10.78 -6.37
C ILE A 75 4.53 9.74 -5.94
N LEU A 76 3.41 10.20 -5.41
CA LEU A 76 2.29 9.35 -5.03
C LEU A 76 1.46 9.02 -6.27
N VAL A 77 1.59 7.80 -6.78
CA VAL A 77 0.80 7.31 -7.93
C VAL A 77 -0.63 7.02 -7.52
N ALA A 78 -0.80 6.34 -6.39
CA ALA A 78 -2.11 5.98 -5.89
C ALA A 78 -2.13 5.93 -4.36
N THR A 79 -3.25 6.37 -3.80
CA THR A 79 -3.61 6.14 -2.40
C THR A 79 -5.05 5.66 -2.30
N GLY A 80 -5.34 4.81 -1.32
CA GLY A 80 -6.66 4.24 -1.17
C GLY A 80 -6.66 2.88 -0.48
N PRO A 81 -7.74 2.08 -0.63
CA PRO A 81 -7.78 0.71 -0.17
C PRO A 81 -6.90 -0.21 -1.03
N ARG A 82 -6.57 -1.39 -0.51
CA ARG A 82 -5.65 -2.36 -1.15
C ARG A 82 -5.98 -2.67 -2.61
N PRO A 83 -7.24 -2.94 -3.01
CA PRO A 83 -7.54 -3.23 -4.41
C PRO A 83 -7.15 -2.07 -5.33
N THR A 84 -7.44 -0.82 -4.93
CA THR A 84 -7.14 0.38 -5.73
C THR A 84 -5.64 0.56 -5.95
N ILE A 85 -4.84 0.51 -4.89
CA ILE A 85 -3.39 0.77 -4.98
C ILE A 85 -2.61 -0.41 -5.57
N SER A 86 -3.16 -1.63 -5.53
CA SER A 86 -2.52 -2.81 -6.11
C SER A 86 -2.50 -2.80 -7.64
N VAL A 87 -3.46 -2.13 -8.29
CA VAL A 87 -3.59 -2.09 -9.76
C VAL A 87 -2.38 -1.43 -10.43
N PRO A 88 -2.02 -0.16 -10.13
CA PRO A 88 -0.86 0.48 -10.74
C PRO A 88 0.47 -0.19 -10.37
N PHE A 89 0.60 -0.78 -9.18
CA PHE A 89 1.79 -1.55 -8.83
C PHE A 89 1.90 -2.83 -9.67
N ARG A 90 0.78 -3.55 -9.86
CA ARG A 90 0.72 -4.76 -10.68
C ARG A 90 1.08 -4.48 -12.14
N SER A 91 0.68 -3.34 -12.70
CA SER A 91 0.98 -2.95 -14.07
C SER A 91 2.40 -2.38 -14.27
N GLY A 92 3.18 -2.20 -13.19
CA GLY A 92 4.53 -1.60 -13.28
C GLY A 92 4.51 -0.07 -13.44
N GLU A 93 3.38 0.56 -13.13
CA GLU A 93 3.22 2.02 -13.05
C GLU A 93 3.74 2.61 -11.73
N ALA A 94 3.98 1.76 -10.73
CA ALA A 94 4.62 2.12 -9.47
C ALA A 94 5.86 1.25 -9.20
N ASP A 95 6.86 1.85 -8.55
CA ASP A 95 8.12 1.21 -8.18
C ASP A 95 8.06 0.64 -6.75
N PHE A 96 7.23 1.25 -5.90
CA PHE A 96 7.11 0.93 -4.48
C PHE A 96 5.65 0.80 -4.06
N LEU A 97 5.36 -0.14 -3.15
CA LEU A 97 4.04 -0.32 -2.56
C LEU A 97 4.16 -0.49 -1.04
N VAL A 98 3.30 0.20 -0.28
CA VAL A 98 3.10 -0.04 1.15
C VAL A 98 1.61 -0.17 1.47
N MET A 99 1.21 -1.33 2.01
CA MET A 99 -0.18 -1.61 2.35
C MET A 99 -0.35 -2.66 3.46
N HIS A 100 -1.57 -2.90 3.92
CA HIS A 100 -1.82 -4.00 4.86
C HIS A 100 -1.54 -5.35 4.21
N ALA A 101 -0.96 -6.29 4.96
CA ALA A 101 -0.80 -7.67 4.50
C ALA A 101 -2.18 -8.32 4.28
N ASP A 102 -2.33 -9.03 3.15
CA ASP A 102 -3.46 -9.88 2.78
C ASP A 102 -3.10 -10.77 1.57
N ASP A 103 -4.07 -11.50 1.03
CA ASP A 103 -3.89 -12.37 -0.13
C ASP A 103 -3.39 -11.58 -1.36
N ILE A 104 -3.82 -10.33 -1.55
CA ILE A 104 -3.34 -9.47 -2.67
C ILE A 104 -1.82 -9.29 -2.56
N THR A 105 -1.29 -9.03 -1.35
CA THR A 105 0.16 -8.90 -1.17
C THR A 105 0.91 -10.18 -1.51
N THR A 106 0.32 -11.34 -1.20
CA THR A 106 0.92 -12.65 -1.49
C THR A 106 0.90 -12.94 -2.98
N ASP A 107 -0.22 -12.68 -3.65
CA ASP A 107 -0.38 -12.85 -5.10
C ASP A 107 0.57 -11.96 -5.89
N LEU A 108 0.76 -10.69 -5.48
CA LEU A 108 1.71 -9.80 -6.13
C LEU A 108 3.14 -10.36 -6.14
N VAL A 109 3.56 -11.03 -5.06
CA VAL A 109 4.88 -11.65 -4.98
C VAL A 109 4.91 -12.99 -5.73
N ALA A 110 3.90 -13.84 -5.53
CA ALA A 110 3.82 -15.16 -6.16
C ALA A 110 3.76 -15.07 -7.69
N ASP A 111 3.03 -14.10 -8.22
CA ASP A 111 2.99 -13.82 -9.65
C ASP A 111 4.31 -13.17 -10.12
N GLY A 112 5.13 -12.62 -9.23
CA GLY A 112 6.40 -11.98 -9.55
C GLY A 112 6.29 -10.51 -9.95
N HIS A 113 5.20 -9.82 -9.58
CA HIS A 113 5.08 -8.35 -9.71
C HIS A 113 5.90 -7.60 -8.66
N GLY A 114 5.95 -8.14 -7.43
CA GLY A 114 6.70 -7.57 -6.32
C GLY A 114 7.82 -8.48 -5.83
N ILE A 115 8.86 -7.89 -5.24
CA ILE A 115 9.97 -8.57 -4.57
C ILE A 115 10.23 -7.91 -3.21
N ASN A 116 11.01 -8.59 -2.37
CA ASN A 116 11.47 -8.07 -1.07
C ASN A 116 10.32 -7.61 -0.15
N MET A 117 9.22 -8.37 -0.11
CA MET A 117 8.09 -8.07 0.78
C MET A 117 8.52 -8.16 2.24
N ARG A 118 8.37 -7.05 2.98
CA ARG A 118 8.82 -6.90 4.36
C ARG A 118 7.72 -6.28 5.22
N PRO A 119 7.41 -6.81 6.42
CA PRO A 119 6.60 -6.10 7.41
C PRO A 119 7.31 -4.82 7.84
N CYS A 120 6.60 -3.69 7.91
CA CYS A 120 7.21 -2.39 8.21
C CYS A 120 6.60 -1.65 9.41
N ALA A 121 5.34 -1.93 9.75
CA ALA A 121 4.65 -1.40 10.91
C ALA A 121 3.39 -2.21 11.21
N ARG A 122 2.67 -1.87 12.28
CA ARG A 122 1.27 -2.27 12.51
C ARG A 122 0.44 -1.05 12.87
N ASN A 123 -0.86 -1.06 12.59
CA ASN A 123 -1.82 -0.15 13.25
C ASN A 123 -2.79 -0.96 14.13
N ASP A 124 -3.49 -0.29 15.04
CA ASP A 124 -4.53 -0.92 15.85
C ASP A 124 -5.91 -0.88 15.17
N LEU A 125 -6.67 -1.94 15.42
CA LEU A 125 -8.13 -1.91 15.44
C LEU A 125 -8.60 -1.91 16.90
N ILE A 126 -9.80 -1.39 17.12
CA ILE A 126 -10.40 -1.23 18.44
C ILE A 126 -11.88 -1.63 18.40
N ILE A 127 -12.41 -1.99 19.56
CA ILE A 127 -13.83 -2.31 19.71
C ILE A 127 -14.57 -1.04 20.11
N TYR A 128 -15.51 -0.67 19.26
CA TYR A 128 -16.48 0.39 19.50
C TYR A 128 -17.81 -0.21 19.97
N GLY A 129 -18.63 0.60 20.61
CA GLY A 129 -20.00 0.20 20.98
C GLY A 129 -20.82 1.35 21.55
N PRO A 130 -22.06 1.08 21.98
CA PRO A 130 -22.94 2.09 22.56
C PRO A 130 -22.39 2.62 23.89
N ALA A 131 -22.67 3.89 24.19
CA ALA A 131 -22.21 4.54 25.41
C ALA A 131 -22.67 3.84 26.71
N SER A 132 -23.86 3.22 26.67
CA SER A 132 -24.44 2.46 27.78
C SER A 132 -23.71 1.16 28.10
N ASP A 133 -22.90 0.64 27.17
CA ASP A 133 -22.10 -0.58 27.30
C ASP A 133 -22.83 -1.76 28.00
N PRO A 134 -23.93 -2.29 27.42
CA PRO A 134 -24.71 -3.37 28.04
C PRO A 134 -23.91 -4.67 28.29
N ALA A 135 -22.82 -4.90 27.56
CA ALA A 135 -21.91 -6.04 27.76
C ALA A 135 -20.82 -5.78 28.81
N GLY A 136 -20.66 -4.55 29.31
CA GLY A 136 -19.69 -4.20 30.36
C GLY A 136 -18.24 -4.50 29.96
N ILE A 137 -17.83 -4.09 28.75
CA ILE A 137 -16.49 -4.34 28.20
C ILE A 137 -15.55 -3.14 28.30
N ARG A 138 -16.05 -1.96 28.69
CA ARG A 138 -15.26 -0.73 28.72
C ARG A 138 -14.00 -0.87 29.58
N GLY A 139 -12.88 -0.44 29.02
CA GLY A 139 -11.59 -0.41 29.70
C GLY A 139 -10.85 -1.75 29.70
N LEU A 140 -11.45 -2.83 29.17
CA LEU A 140 -10.70 -4.06 28.93
C LEU A 140 -9.54 -3.79 27.97
N LYS A 141 -8.50 -4.61 28.11
CA LYS A 141 -7.31 -4.62 27.23
C LYS A 141 -7.15 -5.96 26.51
N ASP A 142 -8.14 -6.82 26.64
CA ASP A 142 -8.25 -8.11 25.99
C ASP A 142 -9.54 -8.13 25.15
N GLY A 143 -9.38 -8.08 23.84
CA GLY A 143 -10.48 -8.09 22.88
C GLY A 143 -11.20 -9.44 22.83
N ALA A 144 -10.54 -10.55 23.18
CA ALA A 144 -11.16 -11.86 23.22
C ALA A 144 -12.12 -11.96 24.40
N GLU A 145 -11.69 -11.49 25.58
CA GLU A 145 -12.59 -11.37 26.74
C GLU A 145 -13.75 -10.41 26.47
N ALA A 146 -13.52 -9.30 25.77
CA ALA A 146 -14.59 -8.39 25.37
C ALA A 146 -15.62 -9.08 24.47
N LEU A 147 -15.18 -9.80 23.44
CA LEU A 147 -16.08 -10.52 22.53
C LEU A 147 -16.85 -11.62 23.26
N LYS A 148 -16.22 -12.29 24.24
CA LYS A 148 -16.87 -13.29 25.10
C LYS A 148 -18.00 -12.68 25.93
N ARG A 149 -17.80 -11.48 26.50
CA ARG A 149 -18.86 -10.77 27.25
C ARG A 149 -20.01 -10.32 26.37
N ILE A 150 -19.71 -9.78 25.17
CA ILE A 150 -20.73 -9.41 24.19
C ILE A 150 -21.61 -10.62 23.82
N ALA A 151 -20.97 -11.77 23.59
CA ALA A 151 -21.68 -13.01 23.32
C ALA A 151 -22.53 -13.47 24.52
N ALA A 152 -21.98 -13.43 25.74
CA ALA A 152 -22.69 -13.85 26.95
C ALA A 152 -23.91 -12.97 27.27
N SER A 153 -23.82 -11.67 27.03
CA SER A 153 -24.93 -10.72 27.20
C SER A 153 -25.90 -10.70 26.01
N GLN A 154 -25.60 -11.44 24.93
CA GLN A 154 -26.34 -11.40 23.66
C GLN A 154 -26.50 -9.98 23.13
N SER A 155 -25.53 -9.09 23.40
CA SER A 155 -25.55 -7.73 22.87
C SER A 155 -25.18 -7.72 21.39
N THR A 156 -25.82 -6.86 20.60
CA THR A 156 -25.63 -6.81 19.15
C THR A 156 -24.16 -6.57 18.81
N PHE A 157 -23.57 -7.45 18.00
CA PHE A 157 -22.23 -7.34 17.43
C PHE A 157 -22.32 -7.35 15.91
N LEU A 158 -21.69 -6.37 15.28
CA LEU A 158 -21.66 -6.21 13.83
C LEU A 158 -20.42 -6.87 13.23
N ASP A 159 -20.64 -7.78 12.29
CA ASP A 159 -19.62 -8.29 11.38
C ASP A 159 -19.37 -7.30 10.23
N VAL A 160 -18.41 -6.40 10.46
CA VAL A 160 -17.99 -5.36 9.51
C VAL A 160 -17.49 -6.01 8.22
N ASN A 161 -18.05 -5.61 7.06
CA ASN A 161 -17.69 -6.18 5.76
C ASN A 161 -16.39 -5.58 5.19
N SER A 162 -15.30 -5.78 5.94
CA SER A 162 -13.94 -5.38 5.58
C SER A 162 -12.95 -6.39 6.13
N ASN A 163 -11.99 -6.85 5.32
CA ASN A 163 -11.11 -7.96 5.72
C ASN A 163 -10.45 -7.72 7.08
N GLY A 164 -10.03 -6.49 7.39
CA GLY A 164 -9.32 -6.21 8.64
C GLY A 164 -10.14 -6.45 9.91
N PRO A 165 -11.22 -5.67 10.12
CA PRO A 165 -12.17 -5.93 11.19
C PRO A 165 -12.64 -7.38 11.29
N ARG A 166 -12.97 -8.00 10.16
CA ARG A 166 -13.46 -9.39 10.12
C ARG A 166 -12.38 -10.41 10.53
N GLU A 167 -11.16 -10.30 10.00
CA GLU A 167 -10.01 -11.13 10.38
C GLU A 167 -9.71 -11.03 11.88
N ILE A 168 -9.75 -9.81 12.44
CA ILE A 168 -9.56 -9.61 13.87
C ILE A 168 -10.72 -10.21 14.66
N GLY A 169 -11.98 -10.01 14.24
CA GLY A 169 -13.15 -10.63 14.88
C GLY A 169 -13.05 -12.15 14.94
N HIS A 170 -12.63 -12.80 13.85
CA HIS A 170 -12.37 -14.25 13.83
C HIS A 170 -11.22 -14.66 14.76
N THR A 171 -10.14 -13.88 14.79
CA THR A 171 -8.98 -14.11 15.67
C THR A 171 -9.39 -14.04 17.14
N LEU A 172 -10.15 -13.01 17.51
CA LEU A 172 -10.65 -12.83 18.88
C LEU A 172 -11.65 -13.95 19.26
N GLY A 173 -12.56 -14.31 18.35
CA GLY A 173 -13.50 -15.42 18.56
C GLY A 173 -12.78 -16.74 18.84
N LYS A 174 -11.77 -17.08 18.02
CA LYS A 174 -10.94 -18.26 18.23
C LYS A 174 -10.20 -18.22 19.58
N ARG A 175 -9.64 -17.07 19.98
CA ARG A 175 -8.96 -16.90 21.28
C ARG A 175 -9.93 -17.02 22.47
N ALA A 176 -11.16 -16.56 22.29
CA ALA A 176 -12.22 -16.63 23.29
C ALA A 176 -12.93 -18.00 23.34
N ASP A 177 -12.57 -18.94 22.46
CA ASP A 177 -13.25 -20.22 22.24
C ASP A 177 -14.76 -20.06 21.97
N ILE A 178 -15.09 -19.03 21.17
CA ILE A 178 -16.46 -18.76 20.73
C ILE A 178 -16.52 -18.67 19.21
N ARG A 179 -17.68 -19.04 18.66
CA ARG A 179 -18.04 -18.77 17.28
C ARG A 179 -19.24 -17.83 17.27
N PRO A 180 -19.04 -16.51 17.00
CA PRO A 180 -20.15 -15.56 16.91
C PRO A 180 -21.22 -16.07 15.95
N SER A 181 -22.45 -16.20 16.45
CA SER A 181 -23.59 -16.74 15.71
C SER A 181 -24.89 -16.48 16.46
N GLY A 182 -26.02 -16.47 15.74
CA GLY A 182 -27.34 -16.17 16.30
C GLY A 182 -27.74 -14.70 16.13
N ALA A 183 -28.89 -14.33 16.70
CA ALA A 183 -29.53 -13.03 16.43
C ALA A 183 -28.70 -11.81 16.89
N TRP A 184 -27.83 -11.97 17.88
CA TRP A 184 -26.93 -10.91 18.34
C TRP A 184 -25.77 -10.64 17.37
N PHE A 185 -25.42 -11.58 16.48
CA PHE A 185 -24.34 -11.41 15.51
C PHE A 185 -24.92 -11.04 14.14
N ILE A 186 -24.88 -9.75 13.81
CA ILE A 186 -25.50 -9.20 12.60
C ILE A 186 -24.47 -8.94 11.51
N GLN A 187 -24.93 -8.97 10.27
CA GLN A 187 -24.11 -8.64 9.11
C GLN A 187 -24.17 -7.15 8.81
N ASP A 188 -23.08 -6.63 8.26
CA ASP A 188 -23.01 -5.27 7.72
C ASP A 188 -23.79 -5.16 6.41
N GLU A 189 -24.77 -4.26 6.42
CA GLU A 189 -25.66 -3.92 5.31
C GLU A 189 -25.53 -2.43 4.92
N ALA A 190 -24.47 -1.75 5.37
CA ALA A 190 -24.25 -0.35 5.02
C ALA A 190 -24.05 -0.20 3.49
N PRO A 191 -24.62 0.86 2.86
CA PRO A 191 -24.53 1.05 1.42
C PRO A 191 -23.10 1.38 0.96
N TYR A 192 -22.32 2.04 1.81
CA TYR A 192 -20.94 2.41 1.55
C TYR A 192 -20.06 2.05 2.74
N ALA A 193 -18.81 1.69 2.48
CA ALA A 193 -17.84 1.35 3.52
C ALA A 193 -17.62 2.48 4.54
N GLY A 194 -17.87 3.73 4.14
CA GLY A 194 -17.77 4.88 5.02
C GLY A 194 -18.91 5.02 6.03
N ASP A 195 -20.04 4.36 5.79
CA ASP A 195 -21.25 4.47 6.61
C ASP A 195 -21.37 3.35 7.65
N ILE A 196 -20.48 2.36 7.60
CA ILE A 196 -20.45 1.22 8.52
C ILE A 196 -20.51 1.67 9.99
N PRO A 197 -19.73 2.68 10.46
CA PRO A 197 -19.81 3.12 11.85
C PRO A 197 -21.17 3.73 12.22
N LEU A 198 -21.84 4.40 11.28
CA LEU A 198 -23.18 4.95 11.49
C LEU A 198 -24.25 3.86 11.52
N PHE A 199 -24.12 2.86 10.65
CA PHE A 199 -24.96 1.66 10.68
C PHE A 199 -24.83 0.92 12.03
N ALA A 200 -23.60 0.73 12.51
CA ALA A 200 -23.37 0.13 13.83
C ALA A 200 -24.02 0.96 14.95
N ALA A 201 -23.92 2.29 14.88
CA ALA A 201 -24.57 3.18 15.84
C ALA A 201 -26.10 3.05 15.83
N ASP A 202 -26.73 3.03 14.64
CA ASP A 202 -28.18 2.83 14.47
C ASP A 202 -28.65 1.51 15.09
N LYS A 203 -27.86 0.44 14.94
CA LYS A 203 -28.16 -0.88 15.51
C LYS A 203 -27.81 -0.99 17.00
N GLY A 204 -27.22 0.05 17.61
CA GLY A 204 -26.69 -0.02 18.96
C GLY A 204 -25.64 -1.13 19.13
N ALA A 205 -24.90 -1.42 18.06
CA ALA A 205 -24.02 -2.58 17.97
C ALA A 205 -22.59 -2.29 18.44
N TYR A 206 -21.97 -3.32 18.99
CA TYR A 206 -20.52 -3.42 19.13
C TYR A 206 -19.91 -3.76 17.77
N PHE A 207 -18.72 -3.23 17.48
CA PHE A 207 -18.04 -3.51 16.21
C PHE A 207 -16.54 -3.25 16.32
N ILE A 208 -15.76 -3.90 15.45
CA ILE A 208 -14.31 -3.68 15.35
C ILE A 208 -14.04 -2.70 14.22
N PHE A 209 -13.27 -1.66 14.48
CA PHE A 209 -12.89 -0.70 13.44
C PHE A 209 -11.53 -0.04 13.72
N GLY A 210 -10.95 0.63 12.72
CA GLY A 210 -9.68 1.32 12.91
C GLY A 210 -9.83 2.62 13.71
N ARG A 211 -8.83 2.93 14.54
CA ARG A 211 -8.77 4.19 15.31
C ARG A 211 -8.65 5.43 14.41
N MET A 212 -7.75 5.36 13.43
CA MET A 212 -7.39 6.53 12.62
C MET A 212 -8.60 7.17 11.91
N PRO A 213 -9.51 6.42 11.26
CA PRO A 213 -10.70 7.04 10.68
C PRO A 213 -11.60 7.80 11.66
N ALA A 214 -11.65 7.41 12.94
CA ALA A 214 -12.38 8.15 13.96
C ALA A 214 -11.64 9.44 14.37
N VAL A 215 -10.34 9.33 14.64
CA VAL A 215 -9.53 10.49 15.08
C VAL A 215 -9.46 11.57 14.01
N PHE A 216 -9.36 11.18 12.73
CA PHE A 216 -9.30 12.09 11.59
C PHE A 216 -10.68 12.36 10.96
N GLN A 217 -11.77 12.01 11.66
CA GLN A 217 -13.16 12.31 11.27
C GLN A 217 -13.52 11.90 9.83
N LYS A 218 -12.93 10.80 9.34
CA LYS A 218 -13.18 10.29 7.99
C LYS A 218 -14.56 9.63 7.86
N HIS A 219 -15.10 9.12 8.98
CA HIS A 219 -16.38 8.43 9.00
C HIS A 219 -17.26 8.95 10.15
N PRO A 220 -18.59 8.95 9.98
CA PRO A 220 -19.53 9.29 11.04
C PRO A 220 -19.71 8.12 12.03
N PHE A 221 -19.06 8.20 13.20
CA PHE A 221 -19.17 7.18 14.26
C PHE A 221 -20.45 7.30 15.11
N GLY A 222 -21.31 8.27 14.82
CA GLY A 222 -22.54 8.50 15.59
C GLY A 222 -22.26 8.72 17.08
N ASN A 223 -23.03 8.05 17.93
CA ASN A 223 -22.89 8.08 19.39
C ASN A 223 -22.02 6.93 19.96
N THR A 224 -21.31 6.20 19.09
CA THR A 224 -20.46 5.09 19.53
C THR A 224 -19.19 5.59 20.20
N GLN A 225 -18.63 4.79 21.09
CA GLN A 225 -17.42 5.12 21.84
C GLN A 225 -16.39 4.01 21.71
N ILE A 226 -15.12 4.35 21.87
CA ILE A 226 -14.05 3.37 22.05
C ILE A 226 -14.25 2.71 23.42
N LEU A 227 -14.43 1.39 23.43
CA LEU A 227 -14.66 0.62 24.66
C LEU A 227 -13.44 -0.24 25.00
N VAL A 228 -12.81 -0.84 24.00
CA VAL A 228 -11.62 -1.70 24.17
C VAL A 228 -10.58 -1.33 23.13
N ASP A 229 -9.36 -1.07 23.59
CA ASP A 229 -8.22 -0.74 22.76
C ASP A 229 -6.94 -1.39 23.30
N GLN A 230 -5.83 -1.17 22.59
CA GLN A 230 -4.47 -1.56 22.99
C GLN A 230 -4.18 -3.06 23.07
N ASP A 231 -5.14 -3.95 22.84
CA ASP A 231 -4.87 -5.38 22.66
C ASP A 231 -3.90 -5.59 21.46
N PRO A 232 -2.69 -6.14 21.68
CA PRO A 232 -1.73 -6.39 20.61
C PRO A 232 -2.26 -7.29 19.48
N THR A 233 -3.21 -8.18 19.77
CA THR A 233 -3.81 -9.08 18.79
C THR A 233 -4.76 -8.39 17.82
N MET A 234 -5.26 -7.20 18.17
CA MET A 234 -6.07 -6.37 17.27
C MET A 234 -5.22 -5.52 16.32
N ARG A 235 -3.88 -5.67 16.33
CA ARG A 235 -2.98 -4.89 15.47
C ARG A 235 -2.71 -5.60 14.15
N ARG A 236 -2.87 -4.88 13.04
CA ARG A 236 -2.70 -5.43 11.69
C ARG A 236 -1.38 -4.98 11.06
N PRO A 237 -0.63 -5.89 10.42
CA PRO A 237 0.63 -5.54 9.80
C PRO A 237 0.43 -4.71 8.53
N TYR A 238 1.31 -3.73 8.35
CA TYR A 238 1.67 -3.18 7.06
C TYR A 238 2.89 -3.93 6.52
N ILE A 239 2.88 -4.16 5.22
CA ILE A 239 4.04 -4.59 4.46
C ILE A 239 4.43 -3.49 3.48
N LEU A 240 5.68 -3.52 3.07
CA LEU A 240 6.17 -2.83 1.90
C LEU A 240 6.82 -3.82 0.93
N MET A 241 6.87 -3.47 -0.34
CA MET A 241 7.56 -4.24 -1.37
C MET A 241 8.02 -3.34 -2.52
N GLU A 242 9.00 -3.83 -3.25
CA GLU A 242 9.59 -3.20 -4.44
C GLU A 242 9.02 -3.89 -5.69
N ALA A 243 8.79 -3.14 -6.76
CA ALA A 243 8.42 -3.73 -8.04
C ALA A 243 9.57 -4.58 -8.60
N ASN A 244 9.25 -5.72 -9.19
CA ASN A 244 10.24 -6.65 -9.73
C ASN A 244 10.82 -6.14 -11.06
N PRO A 245 12.10 -5.74 -11.14
CA PRO A 245 12.69 -5.24 -12.38
C PRO A 245 12.81 -6.32 -13.47
N ALA A 246 12.84 -7.61 -13.11
CA ALA A 246 12.83 -8.70 -14.09
C ALA A 246 11.48 -8.80 -14.82
N ARG A 247 10.39 -8.35 -14.19
CA ARG A 247 9.05 -8.34 -14.78
C ARG A 247 8.68 -6.98 -15.37
N HIS A 248 9.12 -5.90 -14.73
CA HIS A 248 8.85 -4.52 -15.12
C HIS A 248 10.18 -3.77 -15.31
N PRO A 249 10.85 -3.90 -16.47
CA PRO A 249 12.20 -3.34 -16.67
C PRO A 249 12.30 -1.81 -16.53
N GLN A 250 11.18 -1.10 -16.65
CA GLN A 250 11.08 0.35 -16.57
C GLN A 250 11.05 0.90 -15.14
N VAL A 251 10.91 0.05 -14.11
CA VAL A 251 10.75 0.52 -12.73
C VAL A 251 12.06 1.02 -12.14
N ASN A 252 11.98 2.05 -11.30
CA ASN A 252 13.11 2.53 -10.53
C ASN A 252 13.40 1.61 -9.33
N HIS A 253 14.02 0.46 -9.58
CA HIS A 253 14.31 -0.52 -8.53
C HIS A 253 15.25 0.04 -7.45
N ALA A 254 16.28 0.80 -7.84
CA ALA A 254 17.24 1.38 -6.89
C ALA A 254 16.58 2.36 -5.92
N GLY A 255 15.75 3.27 -6.44
CA GLY A 255 15.00 4.23 -5.63
C GLY A 255 13.91 3.57 -4.77
N ALA A 256 13.19 2.57 -5.30
CA ALA A 256 12.23 1.81 -4.51
C ALA A 256 12.90 1.08 -3.34
N LYS A 257 14.06 0.46 -3.58
CA LYS A 257 14.87 -0.19 -2.54
C LYS A 257 15.35 0.82 -1.51
N ALA A 258 15.85 1.98 -1.93
CA ALA A 258 16.31 3.04 -1.03
C ALA A 258 15.17 3.52 -0.12
N LEU A 259 13.97 3.75 -0.68
CA LEU A 259 12.79 4.16 0.09
C LEU A 259 12.34 3.08 1.07
N ALA A 260 12.34 1.82 0.63
CA ALA A 260 11.98 0.67 1.46
C ALA A 260 12.95 0.49 2.64
N ASP A 261 14.26 0.59 2.40
CA ASP A 261 15.29 0.52 3.43
C ASP A 261 15.23 1.72 4.38
N PHE A 262 14.90 2.92 3.87
CA PHE A 262 14.73 4.11 4.67
C PHE A 262 13.54 4.00 5.65
N ILE A 263 12.39 3.48 5.20
CA ILE A 263 11.22 3.24 6.08
C ILE A 263 11.55 2.22 7.19
N MET A 264 12.43 1.26 6.90
CA MET A 264 12.89 0.25 7.85
C MET A 264 14.03 0.74 8.75
N SER A 265 14.59 1.93 8.51
CA SER A 265 15.70 2.45 9.31
C SER A 265 15.30 2.71 10.76
N PRO A 266 16.26 2.63 11.72
CA PRO A 266 16.01 3.00 13.12
C PRO A 266 15.42 4.40 13.29
N GLU A 267 15.82 5.35 12.44
CA GLU A 267 15.29 6.70 12.44
C GLU A 267 13.78 6.74 12.17
N ILE A 268 13.32 6.09 11.09
CA ILE A 268 11.91 6.12 10.71
C ILE A 268 11.06 5.21 11.60
N GLN A 269 11.59 4.08 12.04
CA GLN A 269 10.91 3.22 13.02
C GLN A 269 10.72 3.95 14.36
N ASN A 270 11.72 4.69 14.84
CA ASN A 270 11.57 5.52 16.05
C ASN A 270 10.60 6.69 15.83
N PHE A 271 10.61 7.31 14.65
CA PHE A 271 9.63 8.34 14.29
C PHE A 271 8.19 7.80 14.35
N MET A 272 7.93 6.64 13.74
CA MET A 272 6.61 5.97 13.80
C MET A 272 6.20 5.63 15.23
N ALA A 273 7.14 5.20 16.08
CA ALA A 273 6.90 4.90 17.50
C ALA A 273 6.38 6.09 18.32
N HIS A 274 6.57 7.32 17.84
CA HIS A 274 6.12 8.56 18.49
C HIS A 274 4.97 9.23 17.74
N PHE A 275 4.79 8.91 16.47
CA PHE A 275 3.78 9.51 15.62
C PHE A 275 2.36 9.23 16.13
N GLY A 276 1.58 10.28 16.36
CA GLY A 276 0.17 10.18 16.76
C GLY A 276 -0.08 10.16 18.26
N LYS A 277 0.95 10.12 19.12
CA LYS A 277 0.78 9.97 20.58
C LYS A 277 -0.06 11.09 21.20
N ASP A 278 0.08 12.31 20.72
CA ASP A 278 -0.66 13.46 21.25
C ASP A 278 -2.17 13.36 20.96
N GLN A 279 -2.55 12.71 19.86
CA GLN A 279 -3.95 12.53 19.47
C GLN A 279 -4.63 11.30 20.09
N THR A 280 -3.87 10.40 20.71
CA THR A 280 -4.37 9.10 21.19
C THR A 280 -4.23 8.90 22.69
N GLY A 281 -3.73 9.90 23.42
CA GLY A 281 -3.44 9.77 24.85
C GLY A 281 -2.19 8.93 25.16
N GLY A 282 -1.18 8.98 24.27
CA GLY A 282 0.15 8.40 24.51
C GLY A 282 0.51 7.19 23.64
N PHE A 283 -0.36 6.74 22.72
CA PHE A 283 -0.13 5.56 21.88
C PHE A 283 0.19 5.94 20.42
N PRO A 284 1.16 5.29 19.76
CA PRO A 284 1.41 5.60 18.35
C PRO A 284 0.27 5.11 17.46
N PHE A 285 0.04 5.77 16.33
CA PHE A 285 -0.82 5.21 15.27
C PHE A 285 -0.15 4.03 14.55
N PHE A 286 1.19 4.05 14.51
CA PHE A 286 2.01 3.08 13.79
C PHE A 286 3.00 2.44 14.75
N TYR A 287 2.75 1.18 15.10
CA TYR A 287 3.63 0.37 15.93
C TYR A 287 4.79 -0.16 15.07
N PRO A 288 6.05 0.11 15.44
CA PRO A 288 7.22 -0.39 14.72
C PRO A 288 7.31 -1.92 14.69
N VAL A 289 8.12 -2.45 13.77
CA VAL A 289 8.46 -3.88 13.72
C VAL A 289 9.67 -4.22 14.61
N TRP A 290 9.69 -5.45 15.13
CA TRP A 290 10.85 -5.99 15.85
C TRP A 290 12.02 -6.27 14.89
N PRO A 291 13.30 -6.01 15.25
CA PRO A 291 13.83 -5.53 16.54
C PRO A 291 13.94 -4.00 16.66
N ILE A 292 13.36 -3.24 15.74
CA ILE A 292 13.64 -1.80 15.58
C ILE A 292 12.69 -0.93 16.44
N GLY A 293 12.04 -1.51 17.46
CA GLY A 293 11.14 -0.84 18.38
C GLY A 293 11.11 -1.48 19.77
N PRO A 294 10.61 -0.77 20.82
CA PRO A 294 10.48 -1.34 22.16
C PRO A 294 9.69 -2.63 22.06
N ALA A 295 10.19 -3.65 22.77
CA ALA A 295 9.83 -5.04 22.56
C ALA A 295 8.34 -5.22 22.28
N MET A 296 8.04 -5.94 21.20
CA MET A 296 6.74 -6.57 21.02
C MET A 296 6.40 -7.21 22.35
N HIS A 297 5.49 -6.63 23.13
CA HIS A 297 4.88 -7.36 24.22
C HIS A 297 4.02 -8.42 23.52
N PRO A 298 4.41 -9.72 23.59
CA PRO A 298 3.55 -10.78 23.12
C PRO A 298 2.21 -10.76 23.86
#